data_AF-A0A7K7R8Y4-F1
#
_entry.id   AF-A0A7K7R8Y4-F1
#
_cell.length_a   1.000
_cell.length_b   1.000
_cell.length_c   1.000
_cell.angle_alpha   90.00
_cell.angle_beta   90.00
_cell.angle_gamma   90.00
#
_symmetry.space_group_name_H-M   'P 1'
#
loop_
_entity.id
_entity.type
_entity.pdbx_description
1 polymer ?
#
loop_
_entity_poly.entity_id
_entity_poly.type
_entity_poly.pdbx_seq_one_letter_code
_entity_poly.pdbx_strand_id
1 'polypeptide(L)'
;AALARAVTEAAAEAVSSGGRFTLGVSGGSLVPLLARELPGALSAAPGADPSRWLVALCDERLVPPEHPESTAGAYRVRGAGGTARGRSSGHQFGPVRP
;
A
#
# COMPACT_ATOMS: atom_id res chain seq x y z
N ALA A 1 11.67 -6.54 -9.72
CA ALA A 1 10.93 -6.53 -11.00
C ALA A 1 9.81 -7.57 -11.07
N ALA A 2 10.09 -8.88 -10.96
CA ALA A 2 9.08 -9.93 -11.18
C ALA A 2 7.82 -9.82 -10.30
N LEU A 3 7.97 -9.60 -8.98
CA LEU A 3 6.83 -9.44 -8.08
C LEU A 3 5.95 -8.23 -8.47
N ALA A 4 6.57 -7.07 -8.72
CA ALA A 4 5.84 -5.87 -9.11
C ALA A 4 5.10 -6.06 -10.44
N ARG A 5 5.72 -6.74 -11.42
CA ARG A 5 5.06 -7.11 -12.67
C ARG A 5 3.85 -8.02 -12.45
N ALA A 6 4.01 -9.08 -11.67
CA ALA A 6 2.90 -9.99 -11.36
C ALA A 6 1.73 -9.27 -10.69
N VAL A 7 2.01 -8.35 -9.76
CA VAL A 7 0.97 -7.51 -9.13
C VAL A 7 0.27 -6.62 -10.16
N THR A 8 1.01 -5.94 -11.06
CA THR A 8 0.41 -5.06 -12.06
C THR A 8 -0.35 -5.80 -13.16
N GLU A 9 0.11 -6.99 -13.54
CA GLU A 9 -0.57 -7.86 -14.52
C GLU A 9 -1.91 -8.35 -13.92
N ALA A 10 -1.89 -8.87 -12.69
CA ALA A 10 -3.11 -9.26 -11.97
C ALA A 10 -4.06 -8.09 -11.73
N ALA A 11 -3.52 -6.90 -11.43
CA ALA A 11 -4.33 -5.69 -11.26
C ALA A 11 -5.02 -5.26 -12.55
N ALA A 12 -4.32 -5.27 -13.69
CA ALA A 12 -4.89 -4.92 -14.98
C ALA A 12 -6.01 -5.89 -15.39
N GLU A 13 -5.82 -7.18 -15.15
CA GLU A 13 -6.85 -8.20 -15.37
C GLU A 13 -8.09 -7.95 -14.49
N ALA A 14 -7.90 -7.74 -13.18
CA ALA A 14 -9.01 -7.51 -12.25
C ALA A 14 -9.77 -6.20 -12.54
N VAL A 15 -9.06 -5.13 -12.89
CA VAL A 15 -9.67 -3.85 -13.26
C VAL A 15 -10.50 -4.00 -14.54
N SER A 16 -10.00 -4.73 -15.55
CA SER A 16 -10.71 -4.93 -16.82
C SER A 16 -11.96 -5.81 -16.70
N SER A 17 -11.99 -6.77 -15.77
CA SER A 17 -13.07 -7.76 -15.64
C SER A 17 -14.14 -7.41 -14.60
N GLY A 18 -13.75 -6.78 -13.48
CA GLY A 18 -14.63 -6.56 -12.32
C GLY A 18 -14.52 -5.18 -11.69
N GLY A 19 -13.70 -4.29 -12.27
CA GLY A 19 -13.60 -2.88 -11.89
C GLY A 19 -12.80 -2.58 -10.63
N ARG A 20 -12.28 -3.59 -9.90
CA ARG A 20 -11.48 -3.43 -8.68
C ARG A 20 -10.44 -4.52 -8.53
N PHE A 21 -9.25 -4.17 -8.03
CA PHE A 21 -8.21 -5.11 -7.62
C PHE A 21 -8.04 -5.09 -6.10
N THR A 22 -7.87 -6.25 -5.45
CA THR A 22 -7.65 -6.34 -3.99
C THR A 22 -6.32 -7.04 -3.72
N LEU A 23 -5.48 -6.43 -2.89
CA LEU A 23 -4.14 -6.90 -2.57
C LEU A 23 -3.93 -6.95 -1.04
N GLY A 24 -3.61 -8.14 -0.53
CA GLY A 24 -3.04 -8.30 0.80
C GLY A 24 -1.54 -8.05 0.78
N VAL A 25 -1.03 -7.23 1.69
CA VAL A 25 0.40 -6.98 1.86
C VAL A 25 0.89 -7.43 3.23
N SER A 26 2.03 -8.09 3.27
CA SER A 26 2.72 -8.47 4.51
C SER A 26 3.91 -7.54 4.78
N GLY A 27 4.40 -7.54 6.02
CA GLY A 27 5.58 -6.78 6.41
C GLY A 27 6.91 -7.39 5.96
N GLY A 28 7.98 -7.03 6.67
CA GLY A 28 9.32 -7.59 6.47
C GLY A 28 9.94 -7.23 5.11
N SER A 29 10.55 -8.22 4.45
CA SER A 29 11.33 -8.02 3.22
C SER A 29 10.50 -7.61 2.00
N LEU A 30 9.17 -7.80 2.03
CA LEU A 30 8.28 -7.38 0.95
C LEU A 30 8.10 -5.87 0.86
N VAL A 31 8.14 -5.16 2.00
CA VAL A 31 7.96 -3.70 2.03
C VAL A 31 8.98 -2.97 1.16
N PRO A 32 10.31 -3.12 1.36
CA PRO A 32 11.29 -2.42 0.54
C PRO A 32 11.33 -2.91 -0.91
N LEU A 33 10.95 -4.17 -1.17
CA LEU A 33 10.87 -4.70 -2.53
C LEU A 33 9.73 -4.04 -3.31
N LEU A 34 8.51 -4.06 -2.75
CA LEU A 34 7.34 -3.47 -3.40
C LEU A 34 7.46 -1.95 -3.51
N ALA A 35 7.93 -1.26 -2.46
CA ALA A 35 8.10 0.19 -2.50
C ALA A 35 9.07 0.66 -3.61
N ARG A 36 10.13 -0.12 -3.86
CA ARG A 36 11.11 0.21 -4.90
C ARG A 36 10.62 -0.10 -6.31
N GLU A 37 9.95 -1.23 -6.49
CA GLU A 37 9.70 -1.78 -7.83
C GLU A 37 8.30 -1.45 -8.37
N LEU A 38 7.30 -1.28 -7.49
CA LEU A 38 5.91 -1.09 -7.90
C LEU A 38 5.66 0.24 -8.63
N PRO A 39 6.26 1.40 -8.26
CA PRO A 39 6.06 2.65 -9.00
C PRO A 39 6.49 2.56 -10.48
N GLY A 40 7.61 1.88 -10.75
CA GLY A 40 8.09 1.64 -12.10
C GLY A 40 7.19 0.71 -12.89
N ALA A 41 6.75 -0.39 -12.26
CA ALA A 41 5.80 -1.33 -12.88
C ALA A 41 4.45 -0.66 -13.20
N LEU A 42 3.92 0.17 -12.30
CA LEU A 42 2.68 0.91 -12.51
C LEU A 42 2.78 1.90 -13.68
N SER A 43 3.92 2.58 -13.83
CA SER A 43 4.17 3.46 -14.96
C SER A 43 4.16 2.71 -16.30
N ALA A 44 4.53 1.42 -16.30
CA ALA A 44 4.52 0.55 -17.48
C ALA A 44 3.18 -0.17 -17.73
N ALA A 45 2.24 -0.10 -16.79
CA ALA A 45 0.98 -0.86 -16.82
C ALA A 45 -0.23 0.04 -16.51
N PRO A 46 -0.63 0.95 -17.42
CA PRO A 46 -1.71 1.91 -17.17
C PRO A 46 -3.07 1.25 -16.86
N GLY A 47 -3.32 0.05 -17.39
CA GLY A 47 -4.53 -0.72 -17.10
C GLY A 47 -4.66 -1.20 -15.65
N ALA A 48 -3.57 -1.18 -14.87
CA ALA A 48 -3.57 -1.60 -13.48
C ALA A 48 -4.34 -0.61 -12.57
N ASP A 49 -4.45 0.67 -12.93
CA ASP A 49 -5.19 1.73 -12.21
C ASP A 49 -5.22 1.61 -10.65
N PRO A 50 -4.22 2.17 -9.94
CA PRO A 50 -4.16 2.17 -8.48
C PRO A 50 -5.38 2.80 -7.78
N SER A 51 -6.14 3.67 -8.45
CA SER A 51 -7.34 4.27 -7.86
C SER A 51 -8.45 3.24 -7.61
N ARG A 52 -8.35 2.08 -8.26
CA ARG A 52 -9.28 0.94 -8.12
C ARG A 52 -8.75 -0.15 -7.18
N TRP A 53 -7.71 0.13 -6.41
CA TRP A 53 -7.11 -0.87 -5.53
C TRP A 53 -7.73 -0.82 -4.13
N LEU A 54 -7.98 -1.98 -3.56
CA LEU A 54 -8.10 -2.17 -2.11
C LEU A 54 -6.81 -2.81 -1.62
N VAL A 55 -6.09 -2.13 -0.73
CA VAL A 55 -4.90 -2.69 -0.09
C VAL A 55 -5.22 -2.95 1.38
N ALA A 56 -4.99 -4.19 1.82
CA ALA A 56 -5.17 -4.62 3.20
C ALA A 56 -3.86 -5.21 3.73
N LEU A 57 -3.65 -5.11 5.04
CA LEU A 57 -2.53 -5.80 5.69
C LEU A 57 -2.95 -7.24 5.98
N CYS A 58 -2.08 -8.20 5.66
CA CYS A 58 -2.31 -9.60 6.03
C CYS A 58 -2.27 -9.78 7.56
N ASP A 59 -1.37 -9.06 8.22
CA ASP A 59 -1.19 -9.00 9.66
C ASP A 59 -0.58 -7.63 10.05
N GLU A 60 -0.68 -7.27 11.32
CA GLU A 60 -0.05 -6.06 11.85
C GLU A 60 0.30 -6.25 13.33
N ARG A 61 1.37 -5.61 13.78
CA ARG A 61 1.74 -5.56 15.20
C ARG A 61 0.94 -4.46 15.89
N LEU A 62 0.43 -4.74 17.09
CA LEU A 62 -0.26 -3.75 17.91
C LEU A 62 0.75 -2.79 18.54
N VAL A 63 1.25 -1.86 17.73
CA VAL A 63 2.23 -0.83 18.09
C VAL A 63 1.88 0.49 17.40
N PRO A 64 2.41 1.64 17.86
CA PRO A 64 2.24 2.90 17.15
C PRO A 64 2.77 2.84 15.69
N PRO A 65 2.20 3.61 14.74
CA PRO A 65 2.62 3.59 13.33
C PRO A 65 4.09 3.95 13.11
N GLU A 66 4.70 4.74 13.98
CA GLU A 66 6.11 5.15 13.89
C GLU A 66 7.07 4.07 14.40
N HIS A 67 6.53 3.02 15.04
CA HIS A 67 7.33 1.92 15.55
C HIS A 67 7.96 1.11 14.40
N PRO A 68 9.24 0.70 14.49
CA PRO A 68 9.93 -0.02 13.41
C PRO A 68 9.25 -1.34 12.98
N GLU A 69 8.49 -1.95 13.89
CA GLU A 69 7.72 -3.18 13.63
C GLU A 69 6.33 -2.93 13.01
N SER A 70 5.90 -1.67 12.82
CA SER A 70 4.63 -1.38 12.16
C SER A 70 4.75 -1.61 10.65
N THR A 71 3.96 -2.55 10.12
CA THR A 71 3.90 -2.80 8.68
C THR A 71 3.26 -1.61 7.94
N ALA A 72 2.17 -1.06 8.47
CA ALA A 72 1.49 0.13 7.99
C ALA A 72 2.44 1.34 7.94
N GLY A 73 3.19 1.54 9.03
CA GLY A 73 4.23 2.56 9.13
C GLY A 73 5.29 2.40 8.06
N ALA A 74 5.80 1.17 7.91
CA ALA A 74 6.83 0.84 6.95
C ALA A 74 6.41 1.11 5.49
N TYR A 75 5.15 0.87 5.13
CA TYR A 75 4.58 1.23 3.83
C TYR A 75 4.34 2.73 3.66
N ARG A 76 3.87 3.45 4.69
CA ARG A 76 3.66 4.91 4.62
C ARG A 76 4.94 5.69 4.37
N VAL A 77 6.00 5.38 5.12
CA VAL A 77 7.31 6.05 4.97
C VAL A 77 7.86 5.88 3.55
N ARG A 78 7.60 4.74 2.92
CA ARG A 78 8.17 4.38 1.62
C ARG A 78 7.25 4.67 0.43
N GLY A 79 5.94 4.85 0.67
CA GLY A 79 4.93 5.16 -0.36
C GLY A 79 4.67 6.65 -0.57
N ALA A 80 5.16 7.53 0.31
CA ALA A 80 4.92 8.98 0.27
C ALA A 80 5.74 9.75 -0.79
N GLY A 81 6.06 9.11 -1.92
CA GLY A 81 6.66 9.77 -3.10
C GLY A 81 5.70 10.68 -3.87
N GLY A 82 4.43 10.76 -3.47
CA GLY A 82 3.46 11.75 -3.92
C GLY A 82 3.27 12.85 -2.86
N THR A 83 3.52 14.09 -3.26
CA THR A 83 3.46 15.32 -2.45
C THR A 83 2.38 15.35 -1.37
N ALA A 84 2.80 15.54 -0.11
CA ALA A 84 1.99 16.22 0.91
C ALA A 84 2.91 17.08 1.80
N ARG A 85 3.12 18.33 1.40
CA ARG A 85 3.55 19.39 2.32
C ARG A 85 2.37 19.75 3.21
N GLY A 86 2.54 19.56 4.52
CA GLY A 86 1.96 20.36 5.60
C GLY A 86 0.42 20.37 5.77
N ARG A 87 -0.06 19.83 6.89
CA ARG A 87 -0.60 20.64 8.00
C ARG A 87 -0.94 19.77 9.20
N SER A 88 -0.55 20.30 10.35
CA SER A 88 -0.95 19.90 11.69
C SER A 88 -2.47 19.97 11.88
N SER A 89 -3.05 18.90 12.40
CA SER A 89 -4.03 18.94 13.51
C SER A 89 -4.37 17.50 13.89
N GLY A 90 -3.96 17.10 15.10
CA GLY A 90 -4.31 15.80 15.64
C GLY A 90 -5.82 15.65 15.72
N HIS A 91 -6.34 14.57 15.16
CA HIS A 91 -7.64 14.03 15.54
C HIS A 91 -7.35 12.69 16.21
N GLN A 92 -7.34 12.73 17.53
CA GLN A 92 -7.29 11.56 18.38
C GLN A 92 -8.65 10.86 18.26
N PHE A 93 -8.70 9.68 17.65
CA PHE A 93 -9.88 8.84 17.71
C PHE A 93 -10.03 8.34 19.15
N GLY A 94 -11.12 8.74 19.80
CA GLY A 94 -11.47 8.28 21.15
C GLY A 94 -11.74 6.76 21.17
N PRO A 95 -11.67 6.12 22.35
CA PRO A 95 -11.84 4.69 22.46
C PRO A 95 -13.28 4.28 22.08
N VAL A 96 -13.39 3.26 21.21
CA VAL A 96 -14.67 2.59 20.97
C VAL A 96 -14.87 1.57 22.09
N ARG A 97 -15.82 1.87 22.97
CA ARG A 97 -16.34 0.95 24.00
C ARG A 97 -17.46 0.08 23.42
N PRO A 98 -17.64 -1.13 23.94
CA PRO A 98 -18.57 -1.31 25.07
C PRO A 98 -17.87 -1.32 26.45
#